data_AF-A0A4Q2M415-F1
#
_entry.id   AF-A0A4Q2M415-F1
#
_cell.length_a   1.000
_cell.length_b   1.000
_cell.length_c   1.000
_cell.angle_alpha   90.00
_cell.angle_beta   90.00
_cell.angle_gamma   90.00
#
_symmetry.space_group_name_H-M   'P 1'
#
loop_
_entity.id
_entity.type
_entity.pdbx_description
1 polymer ?
#
loop_
_entity_poly.entity_id
_entity_poly.type
_entity_poly.pdbx_seq_one_letter_code
_entity_poly.pdbx_strand_id
1 'polypeptide(L)'
;MSSLHIGEKIKKLRKSKGISGRFVAGLLDISPSTLTKWEKGERSINSKHLPALALILNCNVQDFYEEKIGDSPIKLNRKEVS
;
A
#
# COMPACT_ATOMS: atom_id res chain seq x y z
N MET A 1 -11.85 20.02 -1.46
CA MET A 1 -12.04 18.75 -0.73
C MET A 1 -11.24 17.67 -1.44
N SER A 2 -10.25 17.09 -0.78
CA SER A 2 -9.64 15.85 -1.25
C SER A 2 -8.75 15.30 -0.13
N SER A 3 -9.37 14.85 0.96
CA SER A 3 -8.68 13.93 1.88
C SER A 3 -8.44 12.64 1.11
N LEU A 4 -7.25 12.49 0.54
CA LEU A 4 -6.82 11.24 -0.05
C LEU A 4 -6.78 10.18 1.06
N HIS A 5 -7.58 9.13 0.87
CA HIS A 5 -7.64 8.03 1.82
C HIS A 5 -6.47 7.08 1.55
N ILE A 6 -5.73 6.70 2.59
CA ILE A 6 -4.61 5.74 2.54
C ILE A 6 -4.96 4.45 1.76
N GLY A 7 -6.22 4.02 1.85
CA GLY A 7 -6.77 2.90 1.10
C GLY A 7 -6.67 3.03 -0.42
N GLU A 8 -7.01 4.20 -0.97
CA GLU A 8 -6.96 4.41 -2.41
C GLU A 8 -5.52 4.36 -2.93
N LYS A 9 -4.56 4.82 -2.12
CA LYS A 9 -3.13 4.75 -2.45
C LYS A 9 -2.64 3.30 -2.49
N ILE A 10 -3.03 2.49 -1.50
CA ILE A 10 -2.74 1.05 -1.47
C ILE A 10 -3.30 0.37 -2.72
N LYS A 11 -4.54 0.69 -3.11
CA LYS A 11 -5.15 0.17 -4.33
C LYS A 11 -4.36 0.54 -5.58
N LYS A 12 -3.93 1.80 -5.71
CA LYS A 12 -3.11 2.28 -6.83
C LYS A 12 -1.76 1.57 -6.89
N LEU A 13 -1.05 1.47 -5.77
CA LEU A 13 0.23 0.76 -5.68
C LEU A 13 0.09 -0.71 -6.05
N ARG A 14 -0.93 -1.38 -5.49
CA ARG A 14 -1.23 -2.78 -5.81
C ARG A 14 -1.46 -2.98 -7.30
N LYS A 15 -2.29 -2.13 -7.92
CA LYS A 15 -2.55 -2.17 -9.37
C LYS A 15 -1.29 -1.88 -10.20
N SER A 16 -0.48 -0.91 -9.80
CA SER A 16 0.78 -0.57 -10.47
C SER A 16 1.76 -1.73 -10.48
N LYS A 17 1.70 -2.63 -9.49
CA LYS A 17 2.54 -3.83 -9.39
C LYS A 17 1.90 -5.08 -9.96
N GLY A 18 0.68 -4.99 -10.50
CA GLY A 18 -0.05 -6.13 -11.05
C GLY A 18 -0.50 -7.17 -10.02
N ILE A 19 -0.50 -6.81 -8.73
CA ILE A 19 -0.83 -7.75 -7.64
C ILE A 19 -2.34 -7.83 -7.47
N SER A 20 -2.89 -9.05 -7.32
CA SER A 20 -4.32 -9.21 -7.08
C SER A 20 -4.70 -8.91 -5.63
N GLY A 21 -5.86 -8.29 -5.39
CA GLY A 21 -6.35 -8.05 -4.02
C GLY A 21 -6.58 -9.34 -3.25
N ARG A 22 -6.94 -10.42 -3.95
CA ARG A 22 -7.10 -11.76 -3.35
C ARG A 22 -5.77 -12.30 -2.80
N PHE A 23 -4.68 -12.10 -3.53
CA PHE A 23 -3.34 -12.50 -3.10
C PHE A 23 -2.90 -11.73 -1.85
N VAL A 24 -3.07 -10.41 -1.85
CA VAL A 24 -2.76 -9.57 -0.68
C VAL A 24 -3.61 -9.96 0.53
N ALA A 25 -4.91 -10.21 0.32
CA ALA A 25 -5.82 -10.62 1.37
C ALA A 25 -5.42 -11.98 1.99
N GLY A 26 -5.03 -12.96 1.16
CA GLY A 26 -4.54 -14.25 1.62
C GLY A 26 -3.25 -14.14 2.45
N LEU A 27 -2.32 -13.26 2.06
CA LEU A 27 -1.08 -13.03 2.82
C LEU A 27 -1.30 -12.30 4.15
N LEU A 28 -2.36 -11.51 4.25
CA LEU A 28 -2.74 -10.79 5.46
C LEU A 28 -3.67 -11.58 6.38
N ASP A 29 -4.07 -12.78 5.98
CA ASP A 29 -5.09 -13.60 6.63
C ASP A 29 -6.40 -12.82 6.86
N ILE A 30 -6.83 -12.07 5.83
CA ILE A 30 -8.07 -11.30 5.84
C ILE A 30 -8.96 -11.68 4.66
N SER A 31 -10.25 -11.39 4.79
CA SER A 31 -11.19 -11.55 3.67
C SER A 31 -10.88 -10.53 2.55
N PRO A 32 -11.00 -10.90 1.26
CA PRO A 32 -10.87 -9.96 0.14
C PRO A 32 -11.82 -8.76 0.22
N SER A 33 -13.00 -8.96 0.82
CA SER A 33 -13.98 -7.92 1.11
C SER A 33 -13.43 -6.87 2.10
N THR A 34 -12.68 -7.30 3.10
CA THR A 34 -12.03 -6.42 4.09
C THR A 34 -10.99 -5.54 3.41
N LEU A 35 -10.13 -6.13 2.58
CA LEU A 35 -9.16 -5.37 1.79
C LEU A 35 -9.86 -4.37 0.86
N THR A 36 -10.96 -4.76 0.22
CA THR A 36 -11.72 -3.86 -0.66
C THR A 36 -12.32 -2.67 0.10
N LYS A 37 -12.85 -2.90 1.30
CA LYS A 37 -13.37 -1.82 2.17
C LYS A 37 -12.26 -0.87 2.60
N TRP A 38 -11.10 -1.41 2.93
CA TRP A 38 -9.90 -0.62 3.21
C TRP A 38 -9.51 0.23 2.01
N GLU A 39 -9.39 -0.38 0.83
CA GLU A 39 -9.01 0.28 -0.43
C GLU A 39 -9.97 1.41 -0.86
N LYS A 40 -11.24 1.32 -0.46
CA LYS A 40 -12.25 2.35 -0.73
C LYS A 40 -12.34 3.43 0.35
N GLY A 41 -11.61 3.28 1.46
CA GLY A 41 -11.74 4.17 2.62
C GLY A 41 -13.01 3.95 3.45
N GLU A 42 -13.81 2.91 3.15
CA GLU A 42 -15.01 2.56 3.94
C GLU A 42 -14.64 2.05 5.35
N ARG A 43 -13.41 1.58 5.54
CA ARG A 43 -12.90 1.14 6.84
C ARG A 43 -11.44 1.56 7.02
N SER A 44 -11.13 2.10 8.19
CA SER A 44 -9.76 2.42 8.57
C SER A 44 -8.89 1.17 8.65
N ILE A 45 -7.71 1.24 8.03
CA ILE A 45 -6.68 0.22 8.15
C ILE A 45 -6.03 0.35 9.52
N ASN A 46 -5.88 -0.77 10.22
CA ASN A 46 -5.15 -0.78 11.47
C ASN A 46 -3.65 -0.68 11.20
N SER A 47 -2.93 0.14 11.96
CA SER A 47 -1.48 0.39 11.83
C SER A 47 -0.65 -0.89 11.87
N LYS A 48 -1.14 -1.95 12.52
CA LYS A 48 -0.51 -3.27 12.50
C LYS A 48 -0.44 -3.94 11.12
N HIS A 49 -1.37 -3.64 10.21
CA HIS A 49 -1.41 -4.24 8.86
C HIS A 49 -0.64 -3.43 7.82
N LEU A 50 -0.34 -2.17 8.11
CA LEU A 50 0.46 -1.30 7.24
C LEU A 50 1.86 -1.86 6.94
N PRO A 51 2.68 -2.30 7.90
CA PRO A 51 3.99 -2.88 7.61
C PRO A 51 3.89 -4.18 6.79
N ALA A 52 2.88 -5.01 7.05
CA ALA A 52 2.65 -6.22 6.27
C ALA A 52 2.26 -5.89 4.82
N LEU A 53 1.39 -4.90 4.61
CA LEU A 53 1.05 -4.40 3.27
C LEU A 53 2.27 -3.86 2.54
N ALA A 54 3.13 -3.11 3.23
CA ALA A 54 4.37 -2.57 2.69
C ALA A 54 5.30 -3.69 2.19
N LEU A 55 5.48 -4.74 3.00
CA LEU A 55 6.26 -5.92 2.62
C LEU A 55 5.68 -6.64 1.40
N ILE A 56 4.37 -6.93 1.39
CA ILE A 56 3.69 -7.63 0.29
C ILE A 56 3.77 -6.83 -1.01
N LEU A 57 3.54 -5.52 -0.90
CA LEU A 57 3.61 -4.61 -2.02
C LEU A 57 5.06 -4.25 -2.35
N ASN A 58 6.06 -4.72 -1.61
CA ASN A 58 7.48 -4.37 -1.78
C ASN A 58 7.68 -2.85 -1.89
N CYS A 59 7.07 -2.09 -0.97
CA CYS A 59 7.12 -0.64 -0.87
C CYS A 59 7.34 -0.24 0.59
N ASN A 60 7.57 1.05 0.86
CA ASN A 60 7.69 1.54 2.23
C ASN A 60 6.31 1.88 2.78
N VAL A 61 6.14 1.77 4.10
CA VAL A 61 4.90 2.21 4.78
C VAL A 61 4.62 3.68 4.51
N GLN A 62 5.68 4.50 4.37
CA GLN A 62 5.59 5.91 4.02
C GLN A 62 4.96 6.13 2.64
N ASP A 63 5.08 5.20 1.69
CA ASP A 63 4.48 5.35 0.35
C ASP A 63 2.95 5.36 0.38
N PHE A 64 2.35 4.88 1.48
CA PHE A 64 0.92 4.94 1.72
C PHE A 64 0.46 6.31 2.20
N TYR A 65 1.33 7.06 2.87
CA TYR A 65 1.08 8.41 3.32
C TYR A 65 1.56 9.36 2.23
N GLU A 66 0.71 10.29 1.79
CA GLU A 66 1.20 11.34 0.88
C GLU A 66 2.15 12.25 1.66
N GLU A 67 3.45 12.06 1.49
CA GLU A 67 4.32 13.21 1.40
C GLU A 67 4.21 13.75 -0.03
N LYS A 68 3.36 14.75 -0.23
CA LYS A 68 3.65 15.71 -1.31
C LYS A 68 4.89 16.49 -0.90
N ILE A 69 6.05 15.86 -1.04
CA ILE A 69 7.28 16.58 -1.30
C ILE A 69 7.51 16.37 -2.79
N GLY A 70 7.48 17.49 -3.52
CA GLY A 70 7.32 17.53 -4.97
C GLY A 70 8.28 16.65 -5.76
N ASP A 71 7.90 16.43 -7.01
CA ASP A 71 8.69 15.80 -8.07
C ASP A 71 10.19 15.67 -7.78
N SER A 72 10.60 14.49 -7.31
CA SER A 72 11.94 14.02 -7.57
C SER A 72 11.98 12.49 -7.52
N PRO A 73 12.56 11.84 -8.54
CA PRO A 73 12.69 10.41 -8.57
C PRO A 73 13.64 10.01 -7.45
N ILE A 74 13.12 9.43 -6.38
CA ILE A 74 13.93 8.73 -5.40
C ILE A 74 14.56 7.56 -6.15
N LYS A 75 15.84 7.73 -6.54
CA LYS A 75 16.69 6.64 -6.99
C LYS A 75 16.75 5.63 -5.85
N LEU A 76 15.99 4.54 -5.98
CA LEU A 76 16.11 3.39 -5.11
C LEU A 76 17.49 2.76 -5.38
N ASN A 77 18.49 3.22 -4.62
CA ASN A 77 19.80 2.57 -4.57
C ASN A 77 19.61 1.24 -3.84
N ARG A 78 19.19 0.21 -4.57
CA ARG A 78 19.37 -1.17 -4.12
C ARG A 78 20.88 -1.40 -4.14
N LYS A 79 21.56 -1.12 -3.03
CA LYS A 79 22.90 -1.67 -2.80
C LYS A 79 22.71 -3.18 -2.76
N GLU A 80 23.09 -3.83 -3.85
CA GLU A 80 23.44 -5.24 -3.81
C GLU A 80 24.52 -5.39 -2.75
N VAL A 81 24.18 -6.11 -1.68
CA VAL A 81 25.15 -6.47 -0.66
C VAL A 81 25.75 -7.79 -1.14
N SER A 82 27.02 -7.72 -1.52
CA SER A 82 27.89 -8.87 -1.82
C SER A 82 27.98 -9.85 -0.67
#